data_AF-A0AAJ3IV74-F1
#
_entry.id   AF-A0AAJ3IV74-F1
#
_cell.length_a   1.000
_cell.length_b   1.000
_cell.length_c   1.000
_cell.angle_alpha   90.00
_cell.angle_beta   90.00
_cell.angle_gamma   90.00
#
_symmetry.space_group_name_H-M   'P 1'
#
loop_
_entity.id
_entity.type
_entity.pdbx_description
1 polymer ?
#
loop_
_entity_poly.entity_id
_entity_poly.type
_entity_poly.pdbx_seq_one_letter_code
_entity_poly.pdbx_strand_id
1 'polypeptide(L)'
;MDCTLFLVSNLDKETLKSIIYEIVCDTVEDKVTNYEDFSRLSCKYFTLDIETEDIISIDFLREEYGMKINAEIGIQLFGKLFEEGLEVLFKIFGNILMVFNPDMVFVENGTDQIFRKENATVIINTKLDQYQKKYLSNKIITSLRYPYIFEQLSN
;
A
#
# COMPACT_ATOMS: atom_id res chain seq x y z
N MET A 1 -9.02 4.61 -9.42
CA MET A 1 -8.36 5.44 -8.39
C MET A 1 -6.92 5.02 -8.39
N ASP A 2 -6.02 5.98 -8.49
CA ASP A 2 -4.59 5.74 -8.55
C ASP A 2 -4.01 6.06 -7.17
N CYS A 3 -3.29 5.09 -6.61
CA CYS A 3 -2.69 5.18 -5.30
C CYS A 3 -1.26 4.66 -5.37
N THR A 4 -0.46 5.02 -4.37
CA THR A 4 0.91 4.53 -4.25
C THR A 4 1.18 4.08 -2.82
N LEU A 5 1.82 2.93 -2.67
CA LEU A 5 2.37 2.46 -1.40
C LEU A 5 3.89 2.50 -1.47
N PHE A 6 4.51 3.32 -0.65
CA PHE A 6 5.96 3.34 -0.47
C PHE A 6 6.35 2.46 0.70
N LEU A 7 7.41 1.68 0.55
CA LEU A 7 7.91 0.76 1.58
C LEU A 7 9.37 1.04 1.94
N VAL A 8 9.69 0.77 3.21
CA VAL A 8 11.05 0.54 3.69
C VAL A 8 11.16 -0.95 4.03
N SER A 9 11.76 -1.71 3.13
CA SER A 9 11.97 -3.16 3.28
C SER A 9 13.43 -3.50 3.53
N ASN A 10 13.70 -4.51 4.35
CA ASN A 10 15.05 -5.08 4.50
C ASN A 10 15.26 -6.32 3.61
N LEU A 11 14.26 -6.70 2.82
CA LEU A 11 14.33 -7.82 1.88
C LEU A 11 15.05 -7.40 0.62
N ASP A 12 15.74 -8.33 -0.04
CA ASP A 12 16.20 -8.10 -1.40
C ASP A 12 15.01 -8.00 -2.38
N LYS A 13 15.25 -7.37 -3.53
CA LYS A 13 14.21 -7.03 -4.51
C LYS A 13 13.41 -8.25 -5.00
N GLU A 14 14.05 -9.39 -5.25
CA GLU A 14 13.39 -10.57 -5.79
C GLU A 14 12.53 -11.23 -4.71
N THR A 15 13.08 -11.35 -3.50
CA THR A 15 12.34 -11.85 -2.33
C THR A 15 11.14 -10.96 -2.01
N LEU A 16 11.29 -9.63 -2.04
CA LEU A 16 10.20 -8.68 -1.80
C LEU A 16 9.06 -8.89 -2.80
N LYS A 17 9.38 -8.93 -4.10
CA LYS A 17 8.37 -9.12 -5.16
C LYS A 17 7.66 -10.47 -5.06
N SER A 18 8.42 -11.54 -4.79
CA SER A 18 7.85 -12.89 -4.60
C SER A 18 6.90 -12.94 -3.39
N ILE A 19 7.30 -12.38 -2.24
CA ILE A 19 6.45 -12.37 -1.04
C ILE A 19 5.18 -11.53 -1.26
N ILE A 20 5.29 -10.37 -1.92
CA ILE A 20 4.10 -9.57 -2.25
C ILE A 20 3.18 -10.36 -3.17
N TYR A 21 3.72 -11.05 -4.18
CA TYR A 21 2.92 -11.91 -5.05
C TYR A 21 2.18 -13.01 -4.28
N GLU A 22 2.86 -13.73 -3.40
CA GLU A 22 2.24 -14.76 -2.54
C GLU A 22 1.12 -14.18 -1.68
N ILE A 23 1.37 -13.04 -1.01
CA ILE A 23 0.36 -12.35 -0.21
C ILE A 23 -0.87 -11.96 -1.05
N VAL A 24 -0.65 -11.46 -2.27
CA VAL A 24 -1.73 -11.06 -3.18
C VAL A 24 -2.52 -12.30 -3.60
N CYS A 25 -1.86 -13.40 -3.98
CA CYS A 25 -2.51 -14.67 -4.32
C CYS A 25 -3.33 -15.26 -3.17
N ASP A 26 -2.83 -15.20 -1.93
CA ASP A 26 -3.53 -15.70 -0.76
C ASP A 26 -4.72 -14.84 -0.37
N THR A 27 -4.67 -13.53 -0.66
CA THR A 27 -5.72 -12.58 -0.28
C THR A 27 -6.80 -12.46 -1.35
N VAL A 28 -6.43 -12.57 -2.62
CA VAL A 28 -7.36 -12.50 -3.74
C VAL A 28 -7.98 -13.88 -3.91
N GLU A 29 -9.25 -14.02 -3.54
CA GLU A 29 -10.05 -15.25 -3.73
C GLU A 29 -10.41 -15.51 -5.22
N ASP A 30 -9.51 -15.18 -6.14
CA ASP A 30 -9.68 -15.26 -7.59
C ASP A 30 -8.30 -15.34 -8.28
N LYS A 31 -8.29 -15.48 -9.61
CA LYS A 31 -7.06 -15.52 -10.39
C LYS A 31 -6.29 -14.19 -10.29
N VAL A 32 -5.02 -14.32 -9.91
CA VAL A 32 -3.99 -13.27 -10.04
C VAL A 32 -3.09 -13.60 -11.22
N THR A 33 -2.90 -12.64 -12.12
CA THR A 33 -1.95 -12.75 -13.23
C THR A 33 -0.71 -11.94 -12.88
N ASN A 34 0.47 -12.55 -12.97
CA ASN A 34 1.74 -11.85 -12.83
C ASN A 34 2.37 -11.62 -14.21
N TYR A 35 3.21 -10.59 -14.27
CA TYR A 35 4.00 -10.21 -15.43
C TYR A 35 5.38 -9.75 -14.95
N GLU A 36 6.37 -9.79 -15.84
CA GLU A 36 7.68 -9.15 -15.63
C GLU A 36 8.33 -9.56 -14.30
N ASP A 37 8.41 -10.87 -14.05
CA ASP A 37 9.01 -11.43 -12.83
C ASP A 37 8.40 -10.81 -11.54
N PHE A 38 7.07 -10.81 -11.48
CA PHE A 38 6.26 -10.26 -10.39
C PHE A 38 6.30 -8.74 -10.25
N SER A 39 6.94 -8.01 -11.16
CA SER A 39 6.96 -6.54 -11.15
C SER A 39 5.59 -5.94 -11.47
N ARG A 40 4.69 -6.68 -12.12
CA ARG A 40 3.30 -6.28 -12.30
C ARG A 40 2.35 -7.42 -11.95
N LEU A 41 1.35 -7.12 -11.13
CA LEU A 41 0.29 -8.04 -10.74
C LEU A 41 -1.06 -7.48 -11.17
N SER A 42 -1.97 -8.34 -11.64
CA SER A 42 -3.32 -7.96 -12.04
C SER A 42 -4.34 -8.96 -11.54
N CYS A 43 -5.44 -8.45 -10.99
CA CYS A 43 -6.62 -9.23 -10.63
C CYS A 43 -7.89 -8.47 -11.03
N LYS A 44 -9.07 -9.02 -10.71
CA LYS A 44 -10.35 -8.37 -11.05
C LYS A 44 -10.60 -7.02 -10.36
N TYR A 45 -9.83 -6.68 -9.33
CA TYR A 45 -10.02 -5.48 -8.51
C TYR A 45 -9.06 -4.34 -8.86
N PHE A 46 -7.81 -4.67 -9.18
CA PHE A 46 -6.74 -3.69 -9.38
C PHE A 46 -5.56 -4.26 -10.17
N THR A 47 -4.69 -3.36 -10.62
CA THR A 47 -3.29 -3.68 -10.93
C THR A 47 -2.36 -3.15 -9.84
N LEU A 48 -1.24 -3.85 -9.64
CA LEU A 48 -0.10 -3.43 -8.82
C LEU A 48 1.15 -3.42 -9.70
N ASP A 49 1.93 -2.35 -9.61
CA ASP A 49 3.22 -2.17 -10.28
C ASP A 49 4.30 -1.97 -9.21
N ILE A 50 5.24 -2.90 -9.08
CA ILE A 50 6.25 -2.94 -8.02
C ILE A 50 7.61 -2.52 -8.58
N GLU A 51 8.05 -1.32 -8.21
CA GLU A 51 9.34 -0.74 -8.58
C GLU A 51 10.31 -0.75 -7.38
N THR A 52 11.54 -1.21 -7.61
CA THR A 52 12.57 -1.38 -6.56
C THR A 52 13.92 -0.79 -6.94
N GLU A 53 14.11 -0.38 -8.19
CA GLU A 53 15.37 0.11 -8.73
C GLU A 53 15.26 1.57 -9.18
N ASP A 54 14.27 1.87 -10.02
CA ASP A 54 14.14 3.17 -10.70
C ASP A 54 12.97 3.99 -10.14
N ILE A 55 12.88 4.07 -8.80
CA ILE A 55 11.85 4.87 -8.13
C ILE A 55 12.04 6.35 -8.45
N ILE A 56 11.06 6.93 -9.14
CA ILE A 56 11.11 8.31 -9.60
C ILE A 56 11.11 9.26 -8.38
N SER A 57 12.00 10.25 -8.39
CA SER A 57 12.10 11.26 -7.33
C SER A 57 12.35 10.68 -5.93
N ILE A 58 13.06 9.54 -5.83
CA ILE A 58 13.30 8.86 -4.56
C ILE A 58 13.92 9.75 -3.47
N ASP A 59 14.85 10.65 -3.83
CA ASP A 59 15.48 11.54 -2.85
C ASP A 59 14.47 12.50 -2.22
N PHE A 60 13.55 13.05 -3.04
CA PHE A 60 12.46 13.89 -2.55
C PHE A 60 11.50 13.09 -1.65
N LEU A 61 11.10 11.88 -2.05
CA LEU A 61 10.21 11.03 -1.26
C LEU A 61 10.83 10.68 0.10
N ARG A 62 12.14 10.41 0.13
CA ARG A 62 12.88 10.12 1.36
C ARG A 62 12.96 11.32 2.29
N GLU A 63 13.10 12.52 1.73
CA GLU A 63 13.09 13.77 2.49
C GLU A 63 11.69 14.08 3.02
N GLU A 64 10.68 14.09 2.14
CA GLU A 64 9.29 14.41 2.45
C GLU A 64 8.74 13.50 3.56
N TYR A 65 8.94 12.20 3.40
CA TYR A 65 8.48 11.25 4.40
C TYR A 65 9.52 11.01 5.49
N GLY A 66 10.76 11.48 5.41
CA GLY A 66 11.79 11.14 6.40
C GLY A 66 12.04 9.63 6.52
N MET A 67 11.81 8.87 5.45
CA MET A 67 11.88 7.40 5.42
C MET A 67 12.90 6.94 4.37
N LYS A 68 13.62 5.86 4.63
CA LYS A 68 14.56 5.26 3.66
C LYS A 68 13.84 4.38 2.64
N ILE A 69 12.90 4.98 1.91
CA ILE A 69 12.08 4.28 0.92
C ILE A 69 12.99 3.55 -0.07
N ASN A 70 12.64 2.30 -0.38
CA ASN A 70 13.36 1.46 -1.32
C ASN A 70 12.47 0.53 -2.14
N ALA A 71 11.15 0.65 -2.02
CA ALA A 71 10.20 0.09 -2.96
C ALA A 71 8.99 1.01 -3.11
N GLU A 72 8.46 1.08 -4.32
CA GLU A 72 7.21 1.75 -4.68
C GLU A 72 6.25 0.70 -5.25
N ILE A 73 4.99 0.73 -4.80
CA ILE A 73 3.92 -0.05 -5.40
C ILE A 73 2.88 0.93 -5.93
N GLY A 74 2.83 1.11 -7.26
CA GLY A 74 1.77 1.82 -7.96
C GLY A 74 0.51 0.95 -8.02
N ILE A 75 -0.66 1.54 -7.74
CA ILE A 75 -1.91 0.80 -7.55
C ILE A 75 -3.01 1.47 -8.35
N GLN A 76 -3.65 0.73 -9.24
CA GLN A 76 -4.82 1.21 -9.98
C GLN A 76 -6.05 0.39 -9.62
N LEU A 77 -6.96 0.96 -8.83
CA LEU A 77 -8.25 0.36 -8.47
C LEU A 77 -9.31 0.55 -9.56
N PHE A 78 -10.01 -0.53 -9.91
CA PHE A 78 -11.04 -0.55 -10.96
C PHE A 78 -12.41 -0.11 -10.44
N GLY A 79 -13.05 0.84 -11.12
CA GLY A 79 -14.23 1.55 -10.59
C GLY A 79 -15.47 0.69 -10.32
N LYS A 80 -15.71 -0.39 -11.07
CA LYS A 80 -16.91 -1.24 -10.88
C LYS A 80 -16.91 -2.01 -9.55
N LEU A 81 -15.72 -2.34 -9.03
CA LEU A 81 -15.53 -3.12 -7.81
C LEU A 81 -14.70 -2.34 -6.79
N PHE A 82 -14.85 -1.02 -6.78
CA PHE A 82 -13.97 -0.13 -6.01
C PHE A 82 -13.97 -0.46 -4.51
N GLU A 83 -15.14 -0.55 -3.87
CA GLU A 83 -15.24 -0.79 -2.42
C GLU A 83 -14.68 -2.17 -2.03
N GLU A 84 -15.00 -3.21 -2.81
CA GLU A 84 -14.47 -4.57 -2.60
C GLU A 84 -12.96 -4.61 -2.83
N GLY A 85 -12.48 -3.97 -3.89
CA GLY A 85 -11.06 -3.90 -4.22
C GLY A 85 -10.25 -3.18 -3.15
N LEU A 86 -10.80 -2.11 -2.57
CA LEU A 86 -10.18 -1.40 -1.46
C LEU A 86 -10.11 -2.27 -0.20
N GLU A 87 -11.16 -3.03 0.10
CA GLU A 87 -11.14 -3.97 1.23
C GLU A 87 -10.07 -5.06 1.04
N VAL A 88 -9.97 -5.63 -0.16
CA VAL A 88 -8.91 -6.61 -0.50
C VAL A 88 -7.53 -5.98 -0.39
N LEU A 89 -7.36 -4.74 -0.87
CA LEU A 89 -6.09 -4.04 -0.80
C LEU A 89 -5.62 -3.78 0.64
N PHE A 90 -6.52 -3.34 1.52
CA PHE A 90 -6.18 -3.16 2.94
C PHE A 90 -5.89 -4.49 3.65
N LYS A 91 -6.52 -5.60 3.25
CA LYS A 91 -6.15 -6.94 3.74
C LYS A 91 -4.74 -7.34 3.31
N ILE A 92 -4.36 -7.03 2.06
CA ILE A 92 -3.00 -7.23 1.53
C ILE A 92 -1.99 -6.43 2.36
N PHE A 93 -2.26 -5.15 2.63
CA PHE A 93 -1.40 -4.31 3.47
C PHE A 93 -1.25 -4.88 4.88
N GLY A 94 -2.36 -5.36 5.48
CA GLY A 94 -2.30 -6.05 6.77
C GLY A 94 -1.47 -7.34 6.73
N ASN A 95 -1.56 -8.12 5.65
CA ASN A 95 -0.71 -9.31 5.46
C ASN A 95 0.76 -8.92 5.31
N ILE A 96 1.09 -7.86 4.57
CA ILE A 96 2.45 -7.31 4.46
C ILE A 96 2.99 -6.95 5.85
N LEU A 97 2.20 -6.24 6.67
CA LEU A 97 2.58 -5.87 8.04
C LEU A 97 2.85 -7.10 8.92
N MET A 98 2.10 -8.19 8.76
CA MET A 98 2.30 -9.42 9.53
C MET A 98 3.51 -10.24 9.06
N VAL A 99 3.77 -10.31 7.76
CA VAL A 99 4.79 -11.20 7.18
C VAL A 99 6.19 -10.62 7.37
N PHE A 100 6.39 -9.33 7.10
CA PHE A 100 7.73 -8.72 7.19
C PHE A 100 7.75 -7.31 7.81
N ASN A 101 6.60 -6.79 8.25
CA ASN A 101 6.45 -5.57 9.06
C ASN A 101 7.28 -4.36 8.58
N PRO A 102 7.23 -3.99 7.28
CA PRO A 102 7.99 -2.84 6.78
C PRO A 102 7.41 -1.55 7.35
N ASP A 103 8.19 -0.46 7.36
CA ASP A 103 7.58 0.87 7.44
C ASP A 103 6.99 1.23 6.08
N MET A 104 5.88 1.97 6.07
CA MET A 104 5.14 2.24 4.82
C MET A 104 4.36 3.55 4.85
N VAL A 105 4.17 4.14 3.67
CA VAL A 105 3.27 5.30 3.46
C VAL A 105 2.33 4.97 2.32
N PHE A 106 1.03 5.09 2.55
CA PHE A 106 0.00 4.92 1.53
C PHE A 106 -0.59 6.28 1.16
N VAL A 107 -0.48 6.64 -0.11
CA VAL A 107 -0.94 7.92 -0.64
C VAL A 107 -1.96 7.75 -1.76
N GLU A 108 -2.86 8.70 -1.86
CA GLU A 108 -3.76 8.89 -3.00
C GLU A 108 -3.31 10.13 -3.79
N ASN A 109 -3.55 10.16 -5.10
CA ASN A 109 -3.27 11.33 -5.96
C ASN A 109 -1.81 11.84 -5.89
N GLY A 110 -0.87 10.94 -5.56
CA GLY A 110 0.56 11.21 -5.47
C GLY A 110 1.04 11.82 -4.16
N THR A 111 0.21 12.57 -3.42
CA THR A 111 0.67 13.27 -2.20
C THR A 111 -0.29 13.20 -1.02
N ASP A 112 -1.55 12.80 -1.20
CA ASP A 112 -2.51 12.76 -0.10
C ASP A 112 -2.27 11.53 0.77
N GLN A 113 -1.53 11.71 1.87
CA GLN A 113 -1.26 10.63 2.82
C GLN A 113 -2.57 10.14 3.46
N ILE A 114 -2.91 8.88 3.21
CA ILE A 114 -4.07 8.21 3.79
C ILE A 114 -3.71 7.60 5.14
N PHE A 115 -2.60 6.85 5.15
CA PHE A 115 -1.99 6.37 6.37
C PHE A 115 -0.49 6.21 6.19
N ARG A 116 0.20 6.17 7.33
CA ARG A 116 1.62 5.85 7.42
C ARG A 116 1.82 4.87 8.56
N LYS A 117 2.71 3.91 8.41
CA LYS A 117 3.16 3.06 9.51
C LYS A 117 4.61 3.38 9.80
N GLU A 118 4.88 3.63 11.07
CA GLU A 118 6.22 3.80 11.61
C GLU A 118 6.39 2.90 12.83
N ASN A 119 7.49 2.16 12.88
CA ASN A 119 7.84 1.32 14.02
C ASN A 119 6.72 0.30 14.36
N ALA A 120 5.95 0.56 15.41
CA ALA A 120 4.93 -0.34 15.95
C ALA A 120 3.52 0.25 15.88
N THR A 121 3.28 1.31 15.09
CA THR A 121 1.96 1.95 15.01
C THR A 121 1.64 2.42 13.59
N VAL A 122 0.40 2.16 13.16
CA VAL A 122 -0.20 2.78 11.99
C VAL A 122 -0.85 4.10 12.40
N ILE A 123 -0.55 5.18 11.70
CA ILE A 123 -1.15 6.49 11.86
C ILE A 123 -2.11 6.70 10.70
N ILE A 124 -3.40 6.74 10.99
CA ILE A 124 -4.44 7.08 10.02
C ILE A 124 -4.56 8.61 9.97
N ASN A 125 -4.46 9.19 8.78
CA ASN A 125 -4.51 10.64 8.64
C ASN A 125 -5.92 11.15 8.99
N THR A 126 -5.98 12.25 9.73
CA THR A 126 -7.23 12.96 10.04
C THR A 126 -7.56 14.05 9.02
N LYS A 127 -6.56 14.52 8.26
CA LYS A 127 -6.70 15.51 7.18
C LYS A 127 -7.14 14.83 5.87
N LEU A 128 -8.32 14.22 5.92
CA LEU A 128 -8.96 13.55 4.80
C LEU A 128 -10.08 14.41 4.21
N ASP A 129 -10.24 14.36 2.89
CA ASP A 129 -11.38 14.98 2.22
C ASP A 129 -12.70 14.23 2.47
N GLN A 130 -13.81 14.71 1.91
CA GLN A 130 -15.11 14.09 2.11
C GLN A 130 -15.24 12.71 1.45
N TYR A 131 -14.53 12.49 0.35
CA TYR A 131 -14.55 11.21 -0.37
C TYR A 131 -13.75 10.15 0.39
N GLN A 132 -12.55 10.50 0.83
CA GLN A 132 -11.67 9.68 1.66
C GLN A 132 -12.35 9.27 2.97
N LYS A 133 -12.95 10.21 3.69
CA LYS A 133 -13.71 9.91 4.92
C LYS A 133 -14.85 8.93 4.69
N LYS A 134 -15.43 8.91 3.49
CA LYS A 134 -16.54 8.01 3.15
C LYS A 134 -16.06 6.59 2.93
N TYR A 135 -14.98 6.38 2.19
CA TYR A 135 -14.49 5.03 1.90
C TYR A 135 -13.63 4.45 3.03
N LEU A 136 -12.90 5.29 3.78
CA LEU A 136 -11.97 4.86 4.84
C LEU A 136 -12.68 4.55 6.16
N SER A 137 -13.64 3.62 6.10
CA SER A 137 -14.41 3.19 7.27
C SER A 137 -13.55 2.45 8.31
N ASN A 138 -14.03 2.37 9.55
CA ASN A 138 -13.39 1.55 10.59
C ASN A 138 -13.17 0.10 10.13
N LYS A 139 -14.09 -0.48 9.34
CA LYS A 139 -13.94 -1.83 8.79
C LYS A 139 -12.68 -1.95 7.91
N ILE A 140 -12.46 -0.98 7.02
CA ILE A 140 -11.29 -0.92 6.14
C ILE A 140 -10.02 -0.79 6.98
N ILE A 141 -9.99 0.16 7.91
CA ILE A 141 -8.83 0.38 8.79
C ILE A 141 -8.49 -0.87 9.61
N THR A 142 -9.49 -1.54 10.19
CA THR A 142 -9.26 -2.77 10.97
C THR A 142 -8.73 -3.94 10.15
N SER A 143 -8.86 -3.91 8.81
CA SER A 143 -8.30 -4.95 7.93
C SER A 143 -6.76 -4.93 7.90
N LEU A 144 -6.13 -3.82 8.30
CA LEU A 144 -4.69 -3.73 8.51
C LEU A 144 -4.19 -4.66 9.62
N ARG A 145 -5.08 -5.07 10.55
CA ARG A 145 -4.76 -5.99 11.67
C ARG A 145 -3.53 -5.56 12.47
N TYR A 146 -3.34 -4.26 12.61
CA TYR A 146 -2.22 -3.66 13.29
C TYR A 146 -2.71 -2.53 14.21
N PRO A 147 -2.05 -2.26 15.36
CA PRO A 147 -2.40 -1.12 16.20
C PRO A 147 -2.38 0.18 15.41
N TYR A 148 -3.44 0.98 15.55
CA TYR A 148 -3.56 2.25 14.86
C TYR A 148 -4.05 3.38 15.76
N ILE A 149 -3.64 4.60 15.40
CA ILE A 149 -4.08 5.86 16.00
C ILE A 149 -4.52 6.82 14.90
N PHE A 150 -5.21 7.90 15.28
CA PHE A 150 -5.60 8.96 14.38
C PHE A 150 -4.82 10.22 14.71
N GLU A 151 -4.02 10.70 13.78
CA GLU A 151 -3.27 11.96 13.91
C GLU A 151 -3.28 12.72 12.59
N GLN A 152 -2.92 14.00 12.61
CA GLN A 152 -2.74 14.76 11.38
C GLN A 152 -1.34 14.52 10.85
N LEU A 153 -1.23 13.93 9.65
CA LEU A 153 0.04 13.82 8.94
C LEU A 153 0.33 15.10 8.16
N SER A 154 1.62 15.43 8.00
CA SER A 154 2.05 16.47 7.04
C SER A 154 1.74 16.03 5.61
N ASN A 155 1.62 16.98 4.70
CA ASN A 155 1.64 16.69 3.26
C ASN A 155 3.02 16.96 2.73
#